data_AF-A0A2P8FAQ7-F1
#
_entry.id   AF-A0A2P8FAQ7-F1
#
_cell.length_a   1.000
_cell.length_b   1.000
_cell.length_c   1.000
_cell.angle_alpha   90.00
_cell.angle_beta   90.00
_cell.angle_gamma   90.00
#
_symmetry.space_group_name_H-M   'P 1'
#
loop_
_entity.id
_entity.type
_entity.pdbx_description
1 polymer ?
#
loop_
_entity_poly.entity_id
_entity_poly.type
_entity_poly.pdbx_seq_one_letter_code
_entity_poly.pdbx_strand_id
1 'polypeptide(L)'
;MVAQLIPMMLRICLLVAIGAAVLTPDAGYARPKIHYLSSSSSTQLPTARPEFRHPAERHQVFFVQRTSNANTIVYVARFDDDGQLNKHRPVDVYWRRFEEQGQIMPLRWYERVFGFGVRTRAMPDGKSYQVSFNAMRSETLMLRQTGPFEAALWTRLGNRDFELIYGYLDLDESGMLPKVERLRLYTADPKTGRFVTHLIAVSGGEYQE
;
A
#
# COMPACT_ATOMS: atom_id res chain seq x y z
N MET A 1 -26.68 60.19 3.40
CA MET A 1 -25.56 59.57 4.15
C MET A 1 -26.20 58.75 5.26
N VAL A 2 -26.21 57.43 5.32
CA VAL A 2 -25.34 56.37 4.79
C VAL A 2 -26.25 55.18 4.38
N ALA A 3 -25.95 54.53 3.26
CA ALA A 3 -26.72 53.41 2.71
C ALA A 3 -26.21 52.04 3.21
N GLN A 4 -27.17 51.18 3.60
CA GLN A 4 -27.36 49.74 3.31
C GLN A 4 -26.19 48.73 3.51
N LEU A 5 -26.29 47.75 4.43
CA LEU A 5 -26.99 46.43 4.40
C LEU A 5 -26.26 45.28 3.66
N ILE A 6 -25.53 44.44 4.44
CA ILE A 6 -25.33 42.95 4.42
C ILE A 6 -24.89 42.23 3.08
N PRO A 7 -24.60 40.91 3.05
CA PRO A 7 -23.28 40.26 3.00
C PRO A 7 -22.91 39.68 1.60
N MET A 8 -21.62 39.46 1.32
CA MET A 8 -21.20 38.80 0.06
C MET A 8 -20.94 37.30 0.26
N MET A 9 -21.98 36.51 0.04
CA MET A 9 -21.89 35.12 -0.41
C MET A 9 -21.14 35.03 -1.75
N LEU A 10 -20.48 33.89 -1.96
CA LEU A 10 -20.54 33.08 -3.19
C LEU A 10 -20.45 33.84 -4.52
N ARG A 11 -19.24 33.89 -5.12
CA ARG A 11 -19.10 34.08 -6.57
C ARG A 11 -18.70 32.77 -7.23
N ILE A 12 -19.74 32.09 -7.70
CA ILE A 12 -19.68 31.13 -8.81
C ILE A 12 -19.14 31.90 -10.02
N CYS A 13 -17.97 31.52 -10.53
CA CYS A 13 -17.57 31.83 -11.90
C CYS A 13 -17.68 30.57 -12.73
N LEU A 14 -18.86 30.40 -13.32
CA LEU A 14 -19.07 29.57 -14.50
C LEU A 14 -18.47 30.33 -15.69
N LEU A 15 -17.37 29.83 -16.25
CA LEU A 15 -16.94 30.18 -17.60
C LEU A 15 -16.97 28.91 -18.44
N VAL A 16 -18.06 28.77 -19.19
CA VAL A 16 -18.15 27.90 -20.35
C VAL A 16 -17.49 28.65 -21.50
N ALA A 17 -16.32 28.21 -21.93
CA ALA A 17 -15.76 28.51 -23.23
C ALA A 17 -15.64 27.20 -23.99
N ILE A 18 -16.58 26.98 -24.92
CA ILE A 18 -16.57 25.89 -25.89
C ILE A 18 -15.43 26.18 -26.88
N GLY A 19 -14.32 25.48 -26.71
CA GLY A 19 -13.28 25.32 -27.71
C GLY A 19 -13.06 23.83 -27.91
N ALA A 20 -13.51 23.30 -29.03
CA ALA A 20 -13.29 21.91 -29.41
C ALA A 20 -11.80 21.69 -29.72
N ALA A 21 -11.03 21.39 -28.69
CA ALA A 21 -9.78 20.66 -28.79
C ALA A 21 -10.00 19.34 -28.05
N VAL A 22 -9.86 18.22 -28.77
CA VAL A 22 -9.78 16.89 -28.16
C VAL A 22 -8.52 16.88 -27.31
N LEU A 23 -8.65 17.30 -26.06
CA LEU A 23 -7.62 17.16 -25.03
C LEU A 23 -7.75 15.73 -24.51
N THR A 24 -6.92 14.86 -25.07
CA THR A 24 -6.59 13.55 -24.52
C THR A 24 -6.36 13.66 -23.01
N PRO A 25 -6.95 12.80 -22.16
CA PRO A 25 -6.57 12.73 -20.77
C PRO A 25 -5.21 12.00 -20.71
N ASP A 26 -4.13 12.73 -20.92
CA ASP A 26 -2.80 12.29 -20.50
C ASP A 26 -2.28 13.26 -19.44
N ALA A 27 -3.06 13.39 -18.36
CA ALA A 27 -2.46 13.63 -17.05
C ALA A 27 -1.75 12.33 -16.66
N GLY A 28 -0.64 12.07 -17.35
CA GLY A 28 0.28 10.99 -17.02
C GLY A 28 0.83 11.28 -15.63
N TYR A 29 0.19 10.73 -14.60
CA TYR A 29 0.85 10.48 -13.33
C TYR A 29 2.14 9.74 -13.67
N ALA A 30 3.27 10.43 -13.57
CA ALA A 30 4.57 9.83 -13.82
C ALA A 30 4.65 8.58 -12.95
N ARG A 31 4.68 7.42 -13.61
CA ARG A 31 4.65 6.13 -12.91
C ARG A 31 5.94 6.05 -12.10
N PRO A 32 5.88 5.88 -10.77
CA PRO A 32 7.10 5.83 -10.00
C PRO A 32 7.94 4.67 -10.49
N LYS A 33 9.18 4.97 -10.89
CA LYS A 33 10.16 3.93 -11.25
C LYS A 33 10.79 3.44 -9.96
N ILE A 34 10.66 2.15 -9.71
CA ILE A 34 11.28 1.48 -8.57
C ILE A 34 12.73 1.16 -8.95
N HIS A 35 13.67 1.73 -8.20
CA HIS A 35 15.09 1.41 -8.32
C HIS A 35 15.51 0.60 -7.09
N TYR A 36 15.87 -0.65 -7.30
CA TYR A 36 16.41 -1.49 -6.25
C TYR A 36 17.81 -0.99 -5.87
N LEU A 37 17.99 -0.55 -4.63
CA LEU A 37 19.23 0.05 -4.16
C LEU A 37 20.17 -1.01 -3.58
N SER A 38 19.66 -1.82 -2.64
CA SER A 38 20.47 -2.82 -1.92
C SER A 38 19.62 -3.83 -1.16
N SER A 39 20.28 -4.90 -0.71
CA SER A 39 19.75 -5.79 0.31
C SER A 39 20.75 -6.19 1.36
N SER A 40 20.24 -6.36 2.57
CA SER A 40 20.97 -6.91 3.71
C SER A 40 20.19 -8.07 4.33
N SER A 41 20.91 -9.11 4.74
CA SER A 41 20.33 -10.27 5.44
C SER A 41 20.58 -10.19 6.95
N SER A 42 19.62 -10.66 7.74
CA SER A 42 19.70 -10.72 9.20
C SER A 42 19.12 -12.03 9.73
N THR A 43 19.59 -12.47 10.90
CA THR A 43 19.04 -13.63 11.62
C THR A 43 17.74 -13.28 12.36
N GLN A 44 17.57 -12.02 12.74
CA GLN A 44 16.37 -11.52 13.41
C GLN A 44 15.67 -10.50 12.54
N LEU A 45 14.33 -10.47 12.58
CA LEU A 45 13.53 -9.51 11.84
C LEU A 45 13.87 -8.10 12.36
N PRO A 46 14.49 -7.24 11.54
CA PRO A 46 14.79 -5.88 11.99
C PRO A 46 13.49 -5.07 12.09
N THR A 47 13.44 -4.17 13.06
CA THR A 47 12.32 -3.22 13.21
C THR A 47 12.74 -1.86 12.68
N ALA A 48 11.98 -1.31 11.73
CA ALA A 48 12.27 -0.02 11.12
C ALA A 48 12.17 1.16 12.10
N ARG A 49 11.23 1.07 13.06
CA ARG A 49 10.90 2.02 14.13
C ARG A 49 10.56 1.25 15.41
N PRO A 50 11.51 1.02 16.33
CA PRO A 50 11.28 0.23 17.55
C PRO A 50 10.11 0.72 18.41
N GLU A 51 9.79 2.02 18.34
CA GLU A 51 8.67 2.66 19.02
C GLU A 51 7.30 2.29 18.44
N PHE A 52 7.23 1.82 17.19
CA PHE A 52 5.98 1.47 16.53
C PHE A 52 5.64 0.00 16.73
N ARG A 53 4.45 -0.24 17.29
CA ARG A 53 3.93 -1.59 17.45
C ARG A 53 3.63 -2.22 16.08
N HIS A 54 4.12 -3.44 15.86
CA HIS A 54 3.67 -4.24 14.72
C HIS A 54 2.28 -4.82 14.99
N PRO A 55 1.37 -4.82 14.00
CA PRO A 55 0.08 -5.49 14.11
C PRO A 55 0.25 -7.01 14.14
N ALA A 56 -0.66 -7.68 14.84
CA ALA A 56 -0.71 -9.13 14.98
C ALA A 56 -2.15 -9.60 14.71
N GLU A 57 -2.61 -9.37 13.48
CA GLU A 57 -4.00 -9.66 13.10
C GLU A 57 -4.15 -11.11 12.62
N ARG A 58 -5.32 -11.68 12.85
CA ARG A 58 -5.64 -13.03 12.34
C ARG A 58 -5.57 -13.03 10.81
N HIS A 59 -4.89 -14.02 10.25
CA HIS A 59 -4.66 -14.16 8.80
C HIS A 59 -3.88 -12.99 8.16
N GLN A 60 -3.13 -12.22 8.95
CA GLN A 60 -2.25 -11.18 8.43
C GLN A 60 -1.20 -11.77 7.50
N VAL A 61 -1.08 -11.19 6.30
CA VAL A 61 -0.07 -11.60 5.30
C VAL A 61 0.94 -10.50 5.01
N PHE A 62 0.62 -9.25 5.35
CA PHE A 62 1.49 -8.10 5.15
C PHE A 62 0.97 -6.89 5.92
N PHE A 63 1.84 -5.94 6.27
CA PHE A 63 1.43 -4.61 6.72
C PHE A 63 2.41 -3.54 6.27
N VAL A 64 1.96 -2.28 6.29
CA VAL A 64 2.77 -1.12 5.92
C VAL A 64 2.71 -0.06 7.01
N GLN A 65 3.89 0.39 7.42
CA GLN A 65 4.11 1.54 8.29
C GLN A 65 4.85 2.64 7.53
N ARG A 66 4.91 3.83 8.12
CA ARG A 66 5.52 5.02 7.51
C ARG A 66 6.13 5.94 8.56
N THR A 67 6.98 6.87 8.14
CA THR A 67 7.60 7.85 9.05
C THR A 67 6.64 8.78 9.76
N SER A 68 5.51 9.12 9.15
CA SER A 68 4.65 10.20 9.63
C SER A 68 3.87 9.89 10.90
N ASN A 69 3.54 8.62 11.16
CA ASN A 69 2.80 8.18 12.35
C ASN A 69 2.78 6.66 12.49
N ALA A 70 2.40 6.18 13.67
CA ALA A 70 2.29 4.76 13.98
C ALA A 70 1.09 4.06 13.31
N ASN A 71 0.17 4.79 12.68
CA ASN A 71 -0.98 4.18 12.01
C ASN A 71 -0.49 3.21 10.92
N THR A 72 -1.04 2.01 10.93
CA THR A 72 -0.53 0.89 10.13
C THR A 72 -1.61 0.40 9.18
N ILE A 73 -1.25 0.16 7.92
CA ILE A 73 -2.15 -0.52 6.96
C ILE A 73 -1.92 -2.01 7.11
N VAL A 74 -2.97 -2.78 7.35
CA VAL A 74 -2.88 -4.23 7.49
C VAL A 74 -3.57 -4.91 6.32
N TYR A 75 -2.91 -5.91 5.75
CA TYR A 75 -3.44 -6.79 4.72
C TYR A 75 -3.64 -8.17 5.32
N VAL A 76 -4.86 -8.69 5.21
CA VAL A 76 -5.24 -10.02 5.71
C VAL A 76 -5.76 -10.88 4.57
N ALA A 77 -5.43 -12.17 4.59
CA ALA A 77 -6.07 -13.14 3.73
C ALA A 77 -7.52 -13.40 4.19
N ARG A 78 -8.41 -13.59 3.23
CA ARG A 78 -9.80 -14.00 3.49
C ARG A 78 -10.00 -15.42 3.00
N PHE A 79 -10.70 -16.20 3.79
CA PHE A 79 -11.02 -17.59 3.51
C PHE A 79 -12.54 -17.78 3.44
N ASP A 80 -12.98 -18.84 2.77
CA ASP A 80 -14.32 -19.39 2.91
C ASP A 80 -14.41 -20.34 4.11
N ASP A 81 -15.59 -20.91 4.33
CA ASP A 81 -15.86 -21.79 5.48
C ASP A 81 -15.08 -23.12 5.39
N ASP A 82 -14.65 -23.51 4.18
CA ASP A 82 -13.80 -24.69 3.92
C ASP A 82 -12.30 -24.40 4.11
N GLY A 83 -11.97 -23.16 4.52
CA GLY A 83 -10.60 -22.72 4.73
C GLY A 83 -9.81 -22.50 3.45
N GLN A 84 -10.47 -22.40 2.29
CA GLN A 84 -9.86 -22.02 1.02
C GLN A 84 -9.87 -20.51 0.84
N LEU A 85 -8.89 -19.96 0.13
CA LEU A 85 -8.85 -18.54 -0.18
C LEU A 85 -10.13 -18.10 -0.90
N ASN A 86 -10.75 -17.03 -0.39
CA ASN A 86 -12.01 -16.52 -0.90
C ASN A 86 -11.86 -16.06 -2.37
N LYS A 87 -12.66 -16.65 -3.26
CA LYS A 87 -12.55 -16.46 -4.71
C LYS A 87 -12.88 -15.06 -5.21
N HIS A 88 -13.69 -14.32 -4.47
CA HIS A 88 -14.16 -13.00 -4.88
C HIS A 88 -13.34 -11.88 -4.25
N ARG A 89 -12.88 -12.07 -3.01
CA ARG A 89 -12.10 -11.10 -2.25
C ARG A 89 -11.06 -11.85 -1.40
N PRO A 90 -9.97 -12.33 -1.99
CA PRO A 90 -8.96 -13.14 -1.29
C PRO A 90 -8.11 -12.31 -0.30
N VAL A 91 -8.08 -10.99 -0.45
CA VAL A 91 -7.35 -10.07 0.44
C VAL A 91 -8.30 -8.98 0.95
N ASP A 92 -8.22 -8.70 2.24
CA ASP A 92 -8.77 -7.49 2.85
C ASP A 92 -7.68 -6.51 3.25
N VAL A 93 -8.03 -5.22 3.35
CA VAL A 93 -7.13 -4.15 3.76
C VAL A 93 -7.86 -3.11 4.60
N TYR A 94 -7.22 -2.69 5.69
CA TYR A 94 -7.74 -1.67 6.61
C TYR A 94 -6.61 -0.95 7.36
N TRP A 95 -6.96 0.16 8.00
CA TRP A 95 -6.12 0.87 8.95
C TRP A 95 -6.23 0.27 10.35
N ARG A 96 -5.09 0.15 11.04
CA ARG A 96 -4.97 -0.04 12.48
C ARG A 96 -4.45 1.27 13.07
N ARG A 97 -5.27 1.94 13.89
CA ARG A 97 -5.00 3.30 14.38
C ARG A 97 -4.18 3.30 15.67
N PHE A 98 -2.89 3.00 15.57
CA PHE A 98 -2.01 2.95 16.75
C PHE A 98 -1.71 4.31 17.40
N GLU A 99 -1.95 5.42 16.71
CA GLU A 99 -1.93 6.77 17.33
C GLU A 99 -3.10 6.99 18.31
N GLU A 100 -4.12 6.13 18.22
CA GLU A 100 -5.32 6.22 19.04
C GLU A 100 -5.39 4.98 19.95
N GLN A 101 -6.49 4.22 19.92
CA GLN A 101 -6.68 3.03 20.76
C GLN A 101 -6.38 1.73 20.01
N GLY A 102 -5.79 1.82 18.82
CA GLY A 102 -5.53 0.66 17.97
C GLY A 102 -6.79 0.11 17.29
N GLN A 103 -7.84 0.90 17.12
CA GLN A 103 -9.05 0.43 16.46
C GLN A 103 -8.83 0.15 14.97
N ILE A 104 -9.68 -0.73 14.41
CA ILE A 104 -9.74 -1.00 12.97
C ILE A 104 -10.57 0.09 12.31
N MET A 105 -10.03 0.71 11.26
CA MET A 105 -10.76 1.63 10.40
C MET A 105 -10.70 1.18 8.95
N PRO A 106 -11.84 1.14 8.23
CA PRO A 106 -11.81 0.81 6.81
C PRO A 106 -11.08 1.92 6.04
N LEU A 107 -10.38 1.55 4.96
CA LEU A 107 -9.91 2.54 3.99
C LEU A 107 -11.10 3.30 3.42
N ARG A 108 -10.95 4.63 3.33
CA ARG A 108 -11.85 5.48 2.54
C ARG A 108 -11.75 5.07 1.07
N TRP A 109 -12.80 5.39 0.30
CA TRP A 109 -12.91 4.91 -1.09
C TRP A 109 -11.71 5.35 -1.95
N TYR A 110 -11.24 6.59 -1.78
CA TYR A 110 -10.12 7.15 -2.54
C TYR A 110 -8.78 6.55 -2.11
N GLU A 111 -8.53 6.33 -0.82
CA GLU A 111 -7.33 5.64 -0.32
C GLU A 111 -7.23 4.22 -0.89
N ARG A 112 -8.37 3.54 -1.02
CA ARG A 112 -8.46 2.22 -1.66
C ARG A 112 -8.13 2.31 -3.15
N VAL A 113 -8.65 3.31 -3.86
CA VAL A 113 -8.48 3.41 -5.33
C VAL A 113 -7.09 3.90 -5.74
N PHE A 114 -6.53 4.88 -5.03
CA PHE A 114 -5.31 5.60 -5.43
C PHE A 114 -4.07 5.24 -4.60
N GLY A 115 -4.23 4.65 -3.41
CA GLY A 115 -3.12 4.35 -2.52
C GLY A 115 -2.97 2.86 -2.22
N PHE A 116 -3.57 2.44 -1.11
CA PHE A 116 -3.26 1.19 -0.42
C PHE A 116 -4.12 0.00 -0.83
N GLY A 117 -5.10 0.20 -1.72
CA GLY A 117 -5.90 -0.90 -2.21
C GLY A 117 -5.11 -1.91 -3.03
N VAL A 118 -5.64 -3.13 -3.05
CA VAL A 118 -5.11 -4.25 -3.82
C VAL A 118 -6.08 -4.65 -4.92
N ARG A 119 -5.51 -5.05 -6.05
CA ARG A 119 -6.21 -5.80 -7.10
C ARG A 119 -5.71 -7.23 -7.07
N THR A 120 -6.62 -8.18 -7.27
CA THR A 120 -6.31 -9.60 -7.22
C THR A 120 -6.79 -10.31 -8.48
N ARG A 121 -5.97 -11.20 -9.01
CA ARG A 121 -6.28 -12.04 -10.16
C ARG A 121 -6.01 -13.49 -9.80
N ALA A 122 -7.02 -14.36 -9.95
CA ALA A 122 -6.86 -15.79 -9.74
C ALA A 122 -5.81 -16.37 -10.71
N MET A 123 -4.96 -17.25 -10.21
CA MET A 123 -4.00 -18.00 -11.01
C MET A 123 -4.60 -19.32 -11.51
N PRO A 124 -4.06 -19.89 -12.61
CA PRO A 124 -4.55 -21.16 -13.15
C PRO A 124 -4.43 -22.36 -12.19
N ASP A 125 -3.59 -22.26 -11.15
CA ASP A 125 -3.40 -23.30 -10.14
C ASP A 125 -4.61 -23.47 -9.20
N GLY A 126 -5.57 -22.54 -9.23
CA GLY A 126 -6.77 -22.54 -8.40
C GLY A 126 -6.53 -22.30 -6.90
N LYS A 127 -5.29 -22.03 -6.48
CA LYS A 127 -4.88 -21.89 -5.07
C LYS A 127 -4.09 -20.62 -4.78
N SER A 128 -3.75 -19.87 -5.82
CA SER A 128 -2.98 -18.63 -5.70
C SER A 128 -3.68 -17.47 -6.40
N TYR A 129 -3.36 -16.26 -5.94
CA TYR A 129 -3.81 -15.02 -6.55
C TYR A 129 -2.62 -14.11 -6.79
N GLN A 130 -2.47 -13.63 -8.01
CA GLN A 130 -1.61 -12.49 -8.27
C GLN A 130 -2.21 -11.26 -7.58
N VAL A 131 -1.41 -10.57 -6.77
CA VAL A 131 -1.78 -9.35 -6.06
C VAL A 131 -1.04 -8.17 -6.67
N SER A 132 -1.70 -7.03 -6.81
CA SER A 132 -1.08 -5.78 -7.24
C SER A 132 -1.53 -4.65 -6.34
N PHE A 133 -0.56 -3.97 -5.70
CA PHE A 133 -0.85 -2.75 -4.94
C PHE A 133 -1.07 -1.59 -5.91
N ASN A 134 -2.09 -0.77 -5.66
CA ASN A 134 -2.44 0.34 -6.55
C ASN A 134 -1.30 1.37 -6.65
N ALA A 135 -0.64 1.69 -5.53
CA ALA A 135 0.49 2.63 -5.46
C ALA A 135 1.84 2.05 -5.96
N MET A 136 1.99 0.73 -6.05
CA MET A 136 3.25 0.08 -6.44
C MET A 136 3.00 -0.91 -7.58
N ARG A 137 3.16 -0.44 -8.82
CA ARG A 137 2.82 -1.22 -10.03
C ARG A 137 3.93 -2.15 -10.54
N SER A 138 4.96 -2.49 -9.76
CA SER A 138 6.10 -3.24 -10.32
C SER A 138 6.59 -4.48 -9.57
N GLU A 139 5.75 -5.13 -8.77
CA GLU A 139 6.13 -6.42 -8.17
C GLU A 139 5.06 -7.48 -8.45
N THR A 140 5.49 -8.66 -8.90
CA THR A 140 4.58 -9.80 -9.11
C THR A 140 4.33 -10.44 -7.75
N LEU A 141 3.43 -9.83 -6.98
CA LEU A 141 3.05 -10.38 -5.69
C LEU A 141 2.12 -11.56 -5.90
N MET A 142 2.28 -12.59 -5.08
CA MET A 142 1.50 -13.81 -5.13
C MET A 142 1.00 -14.15 -3.75
N LEU A 143 -0.30 -14.08 -3.53
CA LEU A 143 -0.92 -14.69 -2.36
C LEU A 143 -1.02 -16.19 -2.62
N ARG A 144 -0.35 -16.99 -1.78
CA ARG A 144 -0.31 -18.46 -1.89
C ARG A 144 -0.90 -19.05 -0.63
N GLN A 145 -1.88 -19.96 -0.79
CA GLN A 145 -2.39 -20.73 0.33
C GLN A 145 -1.38 -21.80 0.74
N THR A 146 -1.02 -21.83 2.02
CA THR A 146 -0.06 -22.79 2.59
C THR A 146 -0.73 -23.89 3.40
N GLY A 147 -1.98 -23.68 3.81
CA GLY A 147 -2.81 -24.63 4.54
C GLY A 147 -4.26 -24.15 4.67
N PRO A 148 -5.15 -24.90 5.33
CA PRO A 148 -6.49 -24.42 5.66
C PRO A 148 -6.40 -23.16 6.54
N PHE A 149 -7.05 -22.07 6.14
CA PHE A 149 -7.00 -20.77 6.82
C PHE A 149 -5.59 -20.15 6.94
N GLU A 150 -4.63 -20.63 6.15
CA GLU A 150 -3.25 -20.17 6.16
C GLU A 150 -2.80 -19.80 4.76
N ALA A 151 -2.30 -18.57 4.62
CA ALA A 151 -1.75 -18.07 3.38
C ALA A 151 -0.63 -17.09 3.68
N ALA A 152 0.28 -16.94 2.73
CA ALA A 152 1.37 -15.99 2.80
C ALA A 152 1.45 -15.20 1.49
N LEU A 153 1.92 -13.95 1.58
CA LEU A 153 2.16 -13.10 0.43
C LEU A 153 3.62 -13.22 0.01
N TRP A 154 3.86 -13.45 -1.28
CA TRP A 154 5.19 -13.69 -1.83
C TRP A 154 5.53 -12.65 -2.89
N THR A 155 6.81 -12.31 -3.01
CA THR A 155 7.36 -11.59 -4.17
C THR A 155 8.48 -12.40 -4.79
N ARG A 156 8.72 -12.18 -6.08
CA ARG A 156 9.87 -12.73 -6.78
C ARG A 156 10.83 -11.60 -7.13
N LEU A 157 12.01 -11.63 -6.52
CA LEU A 157 13.09 -10.69 -6.79
C LEU A 157 14.26 -11.44 -7.44
N GLY A 158 14.50 -11.15 -8.73
CA GLY A 158 15.41 -11.93 -9.57
C GLY A 158 14.92 -13.38 -9.72
N ASN A 159 15.75 -14.35 -9.32
CA ASN A 159 15.41 -15.78 -9.41
C ASN A 159 15.05 -16.41 -8.05
N ARG A 160 14.59 -15.59 -7.10
CA ARG A 160 14.31 -15.99 -5.73
C ARG A 160 12.93 -15.50 -5.31
N ASP A 161 12.23 -16.36 -4.59
CA ASP A 161 10.96 -16.03 -3.95
C ASP A 161 11.23 -15.66 -2.49
N PHE A 162 10.56 -14.61 -2.03
CA PHE A 162 10.63 -14.10 -0.67
C PHE A 162 9.22 -13.95 -0.12
N GLU A 163 9.02 -14.40 1.12
CA GLU A 163 7.77 -14.20 1.85
C GLU A 163 7.76 -12.77 2.40
N LEU A 164 6.71 -12.01 2.14
CA LEU A 164 6.57 -10.64 2.63
C LEU A 164 6.18 -10.65 4.10
N ILE A 165 6.78 -9.73 4.86
CA ILE A 165 6.44 -9.53 6.27
C ILE A 165 5.83 -8.14 6.42
N TYR A 166 6.61 -7.10 6.13
CA TYR A 166 6.12 -5.73 6.19
C TYR A 166 6.91 -4.76 5.32
N GLY A 167 6.28 -3.64 5.00
CA GLY A 167 6.89 -2.50 4.34
C GLY A 167 6.99 -1.31 5.28
N TYR A 168 8.05 -0.52 5.15
CA TYR A 168 8.19 0.74 5.83
C TYR A 168 8.48 1.86 4.82
N LEU A 169 7.62 2.87 4.76
CA LEU A 169 7.74 4.01 3.86
C LEU A 169 8.48 5.14 4.55
N ASP A 170 9.59 5.57 3.95
CA ASP A 170 10.24 6.82 4.28
C ASP A 170 9.56 7.94 3.49
N LEU A 171 8.88 8.85 4.20
CA LEU A 171 8.25 10.03 3.64
C LEU A 171 9.12 11.26 3.87
N ASP A 172 9.25 12.09 2.83
CA ASP A 172 9.70 13.48 2.92
C ASP A 172 8.48 14.39 3.02
N GLU A 173 8.42 15.16 4.11
CA GLU A 173 7.34 16.09 4.43
C GLU A 173 7.85 17.55 4.44
N SER A 174 9.07 17.81 3.95
CA SER A 174 9.65 19.15 3.92
C SER A 174 8.98 20.09 2.91
N GLY A 175 8.26 19.55 1.92
CA GLY A 175 7.50 20.29 0.91
C GLY A 175 6.02 20.48 1.23
N MET A 176 5.26 21.11 0.31
CA MET A 176 3.81 21.29 0.45
C MET A 176 3.01 19.97 0.40
N LEU A 177 3.56 18.93 -0.21
CA LEU A 177 2.93 17.61 -0.33
C LEU A 177 3.92 16.53 0.12
N PRO A 178 3.48 15.55 0.93
CA PRO A 178 4.30 14.40 1.29
C PRO A 178 4.74 13.61 0.05
N LYS A 179 5.99 13.18 0.03
CA LYS A 179 6.56 12.34 -1.02
C LYS A 179 7.15 11.08 -0.43
N VAL A 180 6.90 9.92 -1.04
CA VAL A 180 7.64 8.70 -0.65
C VAL A 180 9.01 8.76 -1.28
N GLU A 181 10.04 8.83 -0.44
CA GLU A 181 11.42 8.73 -0.90
C GLU A 181 11.80 7.27 -1.16
N ARG A 182 11.46 6.39 -0.21
CA ARG A 182 11.93 5.00 -0.20
C ARG A 182 10.93 4.06 0.44
N LEU A 183 10.93 2.83 -0.05
CA LEU A 183 10.34 1.67 0.62
C LEU A 183 11.46 0.79 1.16
N ARG A 184 11.38 0.46 2.45
CA ARG A 184 12.12 -0.64 3.05
C ARG A 184 11.20 -1.85 3.14
N LEU A 185 11.43 -2.86 2.31
CA LEU A 185 10.63 -4.08 2.29
C LEU A 185 11.34 -5.17 3.08
N TYR A 186 10.68 -5.68 4.11
CA TYR A 186 11.18 -6.74 4.97
C TYR A 186 10.54 -8.07 4.59
N THR A 187 11.37 -9.06 4.33
CA THR A 187 10.95 -10.37 3.84
C THR A 187 11.65 -11.50 4.59
N ALA A 188 11.10 -12.70 4.52
CA ALA A 188 11.78 -13.94 4.87
C ALA A 188 12.21 -14.70 3.61
N ASP A 189 13.41 -15.23 3.65
CA ASP A 189 14.00 -16.02 2.58
C ASP A 189 13.97 -17.50 2.95
N PRO A 190 13.04 -18.30 2.39
CA PRO A 190 12.87 -19.70 2.79
C PRO A 190 14.08 -20.56 2.47
N LYS A 191 14.95 -20.15 1.53
CA LYS A 191 16.15 -20.92 1.18
C LYS A 191 17.23 -20.83 2.24
N THR A 192 17.30 -19.72 2.96
CA THR A 192 18.37 -19.47 3.95
C THR A 192 17.84 -19.42 5.38
N GLY A 193 16.52 -19.30 5.57
CA GLY A 193 15.90 -19.08 6.87
C GLY A 193 16.19 -17.69 7.45
N ARG A 194 16.73 -16.76 6.64
CA ARG A 194 17.08 -15.39 7.08
C ARG A 194 16.01 -14.40 6.69
N PHE A 195 15.98 -13.29 7.43
CA PHE A 195 15.26 -12.09 7.01
C PHE A 195 16.10 -11.29 6.04
N VAL A 196 15.46 -10.66 5.08
CA VAL A 196 16.10 -9.77 4.11
C VAL A 196 15.38 -8.44 4.09
N THR A 197 16.14 -7.35 4.20
CA THR A 197 15.64 -6.00 3.95
C THR A 197 16.02 -5.61 2.53
N HIS A 198 15.04 -5.20 1.74
CA HIS A 198 15.23 -4.64 0.40
C HIS A 198 15.00 -3.12 0.48
N LEU A 199 15.99 -2.34 0.07
CA LEU A 199 15.86 -0.89 -0.06
C LEU A 199 15.47 -0.56 -1.49
N ILE A 200 14.30 0.04 -1.64
CA ILE A 200 13.71 0.40 -2.92
C ILE A 200 13.53 1.92 -2.95
N ALA A 201 14.22 2.61 -3.85
CA ALA A 201 13.94 4.02 -4.13
C ALA A 201 12.66 4.13 -4.94
N VAL A 202 11.80 5.08 -4.55
CA VAL A 202 10.55 5.39 -5.24
C VAL A 202 10.74 6.74 -5.92
N SER A 203 11.01 6.75 -7.22
CA SER A 203 11.21 8.02 -7.95
C SER A 203 9.89 8.51 -8.55
N GLY A 204 9.37 9.65 -8.08
CA GLY A 204 8.33 10.42 -8.80
C GLY A 204 6.88 10.37 -8.29
N GLY A 205 6.61 9.86 -7.08
CA GLY A 205 5.26 9.83 -6.52
C GLY A 205 4.97 11.01 -5.58
N GLU A 206 4.25 12.02 -6.07
CA GLU A 206 3.51 12.91 -5.17
C GLU A 206 2.38 12.11 -4.53
N TYR A 207 2.32 12.04 -3.20
CA TYR A 207 1.19 11.46 -2.48
C TYR A 207 0.22 12.59 -2.11
N GLN A 208 -1.06 12.41 -2.44
CA GLN A 208 -2.15 13.21 -1.88
C GLN A 208 -2.90 12.35 -0.87
N GLU A 209 -3.03 12.85 0.36
CA GLU A 209 -3.85 12.24 1.43
C GLU A 209 -5.35 12.31 1.15
#